data_AF-A0A3B6HW68-F1
#
_entry.id   AF-A0A3B6HW68-F1
#
_cell.length_a   1.000
_cell.length_b   1.000
_cell.length_c   1.000
_cell.angle_alpha   90.00
_cell.angle_beta   90.00
_cell.angle_gamma   90.00
#
_symmetry.space_group_name_H-M   'P 1'
#
loop_
_entity.id
_entity.type
_entity.pdbx_description
1 polymer ?
#
loop_
_entity_poly.entity_id
_entity_poly.type
_entity_poly.pdbx_seq_one_letter_code
_entity_poly.pdbx_strand_id
1 'polypeptide(L)'
;MVIIVQAIRIFAQRRPPGIYKRDYIEALYSFYHEVPENIIVTCPSTPEWKRPSDLDLNGEAKPDDDDDNGDVSPVHNDVEEKVITNDDVLGDDVPFDQQEALRIVCYRLLELPPARGHAQFPGSHPVSLDSDNLQLLRQRYYYATWKADGTRYMMLIMRDGCFLIDRNFCFRRVQMRFPHRNLNEGPHDMTLIDGEMIIDTVPDSGLKRRYLAYDLMALDSVSKTKLPFSERWRLIEDEIIRPRHNERKMFESGAKSNPMYKYDMELFSARRKDFWLLHTAKRVLKEFIPSLCHDADGLIFQGWDDPYVTRTHEGLLKWKYPEMNSVDFLFEVGNDNRQLVFLYERGKKKLMDGSWMVFPNGEDPSSISGRIVECSWNKEQQCWVCMRVRFDKSTPNDINTYRKVMRSITDNITEDKLLEEITEIISLPMYADRKKADERMAHAKMAQHRRRGQMPPQ
;
A
#
# COMPACT_ATOMS: atom_id res chain seq x y z
N MET A 1 -8.90 -13.24 24.58
CA MET A 1 -8.89 -13.75 23.19
C MET A 1 -8.52 -15.21 23.24
N VAL A 2 -9.09 -16.04 22.35
CA VAL A 2 -8.99 -17.50 22.40
C VAL A 2 -8.19 -17.95 21.17
N ILE A 3 -7.03 -18.58 21.35
CA ILE A 3 -6.24 -19.19 20.26
C ILE A 3 -7.02 -20.33 19.60
N ILE A 4 -6.74 -20.69 18.34
CA ILE A 4 -7.55 -21.64 17.55
C ILE A 4 -7.74 -22.98 18.29
N VAL A 5 -6.67 -23.50 18.91
CA VAL A 5 -6.76 -24.75 19.69
C VAL A 5 -7.78 -24.62 20.84
N GLN A 6 -7.85 -23.46 21.48
CA GLN A 6 -8.79 -23.19 22.55
C GLN A 6 -10.20 -22.94 21.98
N ALA A 7 -10.33 -22.33 20.80
CA ALA A 7 -11.61 -22.08 20.13
C ALA A 7 -12.26 -23.39 19.68
N ILE A 8 -11.47 -24.30 19.09
CA ILE A 8 -11.91 -25.65 18.71
C ILE A 8 -12.35 -26.43 19.94
N ARG A 9 -11.58 -26.38 21.05
CA ARG A 9 -11.96 -27.02 22.32
C ARG A 9 -13.28 -26.47 22.88
N ILE A 10 -13.44 -25.15 22.91
CA ILE A 10 -14.69 -24.52 23.38
C ILE A 10 -15.86 -24.92 22.48
N PHE A 11 -15.67 -24.92 21.16
CA PHE A 11 -16.70 -25.32 20.21
C PHE A 11 -17.12 -26.78 20.42
N ALA A 12 -16.15 -27.71 20.54
CA ALA A 12 -16.43 -29.12 20.80
C ALA A 12 -17.18 -29.34 22.13
N GLN A 13 -16.85 -28.58 23.19
CA GLN A 13 -17.57 -28.64 24.47
C GLN A 13 -19.01 -28.13 24.37
N ARG A 14 -19.25 -27.08 23.58
CA ARG A 14 -20.59 -26.46 23.42
C ARG A 14 -21.46 -27.16 22.37
N ARG A 15 -20.83 -27.87 21.44
CA ARG A 15 -21.43 -28.57 20.29
C ARG A 15 -20.69 -29.90 20.03
N PRO A 16 -20.89 -30.94 20.87
CA PRO A 16 -20.25 -32.24 20.65
C PRO A 16 -20.69 -32.89 19.32
N PRO A 17 -19.79 -33.60 18.60
CA PRO A 17 -18.40 -33.89 18.97
C PRO A 17 -17.40 -32.77 18.61
N GLY A 18 -17.85 -31.68 17.99
CA GLY A 18 -17.03 -30.58 17.47
C GLY A 18 -16.84 -30.65 15.97
N ILE A 19 -15.79 -30.00 15.46
CA ILE A 19 -15.41 -30.04 14.04
C ILE A 19 -14.68 -31.37 13.79
N TYR A 20 -15.32 -32.31 13.10
CA TYR A 20 -14.77 -33.63 12.77
C TYR A 20 -14.12 -33.69 11.37
N LYS A 21 -14.34 -32.65 10.56
CA LYS A 21 -13.73 -32.47 9.24
C LYS A 21 -12.35 -31.82 9.38
N ARG A 22 -11.31 -32.55 8.97
CA ARG A 22 -9.91 -32.13 9.12
C ARG A 22 -9.60 -30.88 8.29
N ASP A 23 -10.05 -30.87 7.05
CA ASP A 23 -9.98 -29.76 6.10
C ASP A 23 -10.54 -28.45 6.69
N TYR A 24 -11.59 -28.51 7.51
CA TYR A 24 -12.17 -27.31 8.13
C TYR A 24 -11.29 -26.76 9.26
N ILE A 25 -10.70 -27.64 10.08
CA ILE A 25 -9.75 -27.22 11.11
C ILE A 25 -8.49 -26.64 10.46
N GLU A 26 -8.02 -27.30 9.42
CA GLU A 26 -6.89 -26.87 8.61
C GLU A 26 -7.12 -25.49 7.99
N ALA A 27 -8.30 -25.25 7.42
CA ALA A 27 -8.72 -23.95 6.91
C ALA A 27 -8.73 -22.87 8.02
N LEU A 28 -9.18 -23.19 9.24
CA LEU A 28 -9.13 -22.25 10.37
C LEU A 28 -7.68 -21.87 10.73
N TYR A 29 -6.79 -22.85 10.87
CA TYR A 29 -5.37 -22.59 11.13
C TYR A 29 -4.71 -21.76 10.02
N SER A 30 -5.05 -22.04 8.76
CA SER A 30 -4.61 -21.23 7.62
C SER A 30 -5.11 -19.79 7.74
N PHE A 31 -6.41 -19.61 7.98
CA PHE A 31 -7.10 -18.32 7.99
C PHE A 31 -6.66 -17.38 9.12
N TYR A 32 -6.36 -17.92 10.30
CA TYR A 32 -5.88 -17.14 11.45
C TYR A 32 -4.35 -17.21 11.60
N HIS A 33 -3.66 -17.86 10.67
CA HIS A 33 -2.21 -17.97 10.60
C HIS A 33 -1.56 -18.55 11.87
N GLU A 34 -2.25 -19.38 12.65
CA GLU A 34 -1.64 -20.08 13.80
C GLU A 34 -0.97 -21.37 13.34
N VAL A 35 0.07 -21.79 14.06
CA VAL A 35 0.70 -23.11 13.85
C VAL A 35 0.10 -24.07 14.87
N PRO A 36 -0.48 -25.21 14.46
CA PRO A 36 -0.93 -26.21 15.41
C PRO A 36 0.27 -26.79 16.18
N GLU A 37 0.15 -26.90 17.50
CA GLU A 37 1.22 -27.41 18.38
C GLU A 37 1.62 -28.86 18.03
N ASN A 38 0.71 -29.63 17.43
CA ASN A 38 0.94 -30.98 16.92
C ASN A 38 0.53 -31.06 15.44
N ILE A 39 1.36 -31.66 14.60
CA ILE A 39 1.10 -31.88 13.15
C ILE A 39 -0.13 -32.78 12.94
N ILE A 40 -0.51 -33.58 13.93
CA ILE A 40 -1.70 -34.41 13.93
C ILE A 40 -2.84 -33.64 14.61
N VAL A 41 -3.63 -32.92 13.81
CA VAL A 41 -4.92 -32.37 14.26
C VAL A 41 -5.85 -33.56 14.55
N THR A 42 -6.03 -33.87 15.83
CA THR A 42 -6.90 -34.98 16.26
C THR A 42 -8.35 -34.55 16.11
N CYS A 43 -8.98 -34.99 15.02
CA CYS A 43 -10.39 -34.75 14.77
C CYS A 43 -11.23 -35.78 15.55
N PRO A 44 -12.37 -35.38 16.16
CA PRO A 44 -13.35 -36.32 16.65
C PRO A 44 -13.80 -37.28 15.53
N SER A 45 -14.26 -38.47 15.91
CA SER A 45 -14.87 -39.39 14.95
C SER A 45 -16.07 -38.75 14.26
N THR A 46 -16.23 -39.04 12.96
CA THR A 46 -17.40 -38.63 12.20
C THR A 46 -18.67 -39.10 12.92
N PRO A 47 -19.61 -38.18 13.24
CA PRO A 47 -20.86 -38.53 13.91
C PRO A 47 -21.65 -39.59 13.14
N GLU A 48 -22.36 -40.45 13.87
CA GLU A 48 -23.09 -41.58 13.27
C GLU A 48 -24.15 -41.16 12.25
N TRP A 49 -24.80 -40.02 12.48
CA TRP A 49 -25.83 -39.44 11.60
C TRP A 49 -25.28 -38.96 10.25
N LYS A 50 -23.96 -38.94 10.09
CA LYS A 50 -23.27 -38.57 8.85
C LYS A 50 -22.49 -39.73 8.23
N ARG A 51 -22.60 -40.94 8.79
CA ARG A 51 -22.10 -42.13 8.10
C ARG A 51 -23.02 -42.37 6.89
N PRO A 52 -22.49 -42.53 5.67
CA PRO A 52 -23.31 -42.82 4.50
C PRO A 52 -24.18 -44.06 4.79
N SER A 53 -25.50 -43.93 4.64
CA SER A 53 -26.44 -45.04 4.89
C SER A 53 -26.44 -46.10 3.78
N ASP A 54 -25.64 -45.93 2.74
CA ASP A 54 -25.56 -46.85 1.60
C ASP A 54 -24.17 -47.47 1.50
N LEU A 55 -24.00 -48.61 2.17
CA LEU A 55 -22.94 -49.54 1.86
C LEU A 55 -23.24 -50.20 0.50
N ASP A 56 -22.26 -50.16 -0.40
CA ASP A 56 -22.20 -51.06 -1.57
C ASP A 56 -22.21 -52.54 -1.09
N LEU A 57 -22.67 -53.48 -1.92
CA LEU A 57 -22.65 -54.93 -1.68
C LEU A 57 -21.26 -55.52 -1.34
N ASN A 58 -20.18 -54.74 -1.46
CA ASN A 58 -18.81 -55.05 -1.04
C ASN A 58 -18.33 -54.35 0.25
N GLY A 59 -19.17 -53.56 0.93
CA GLY A 59 -18.86 -53.01 2.26
C GLY A 59 -17.93 -51.80 2.28
N GLU A 60 -17.72 -51.12 1.16
CA GLU A 60 -17.07 -49.80 1.13
C GLU A 60 -18.12 -48.68 1.13
N ALA A 61 -17.82 -47.58 1.82
CA ALA A 61 -18.69 -46.42 1.90
C ALA A 61 -18.71 -45.67 0.56
N LYS A 62 -19.89 -45.36 0.03
CA LYS A 62 -20.02 -44.42 -1.10
C LYS A 62 -19.44 -43.04 -0.71
N PRO A 63 -18.73 -42.36 -1.62
CA PRO A 63 -18.50 -40.92 -1.50
C PRO A 63 -19.85 -40.19 -1.45
N ASP A 64 -20.00 -39.18 -0.60
CA ASP A 64 -21.21 -38.36 -0.54
C ASP A 64 -21.34 -37.55 -1.85
N ASP A 65 -22.53 -37.54 -2.47
CA ASP A 65 -22.86 -36.76 -3.68
C ASP A 65 -22.83 -35.22 -3.45
N ASP A 66 -22.51 -34.76 -2.24
CA ASP A 66 -22.25 -33.34 -1.92
C ASP A 66 -20.79 -32.93 -2.20
N ASP A 67 -19.93 -33.86 -2.62
CA ASP A 67 -18.63 -33.54 -3.20
C ASP A 67 -18.83 -33.03 -4.64
N ASP A 68 -19.19 -31.75 -4.77
CA ASP A 68 -18.90 -30.95 -5.98
C ASP A 68 -17.38 -30.72 -6.08
N ASN A 69 -16.63 -31.82 -6.10
CA ASN A 69 -15.31 -31.88 -6.70
C ASN A 69 -15.55 -32.07 -8.19
N GLY A 70 -15.89 -30.96 -8.85
CA GLY A 70 -15.62 -30.84 -10.28
C GLY A 70 -14.15 -31.20 -10.48
N ASP A 71 -13.92 -32.35 -11.10
CA ASP A 71 -12.62 -32.77 -11.60
C ASP A 71 -12.08 -31.65 -12.47
N VAL A 72 -11.20 -30.83 -11.90
CA VAL A 72 -10.49 -29.81 -12.64
C VAL A 72 -9.50 -30.56 -13.51
N SER A 73 -9.99 -30.96 -14.69
CA SER A 73 -9.17 -31.35 -15.82
C SER A 73 -7.97 -30.41 -15.86
N PRO A 74 -6.73 -30.90 -16.12
CA PRO A 74 -5.56 -30.03 -16.13
C PRO A 74 -5.86 -28.89 -17.08
N VAL A 75 -6.13 -27.71 -16.51
CA VAL A 75 -6.37 -26.51 -17.28
C VAL A 75 -5.07 -26.34 -18.03
N HIS A 76 -5.13 -26.56 -19.33
CA HIS A 76 -4.10 -26.14 -20.24
C HIS A 76 -3.66 -24.76 -19.78
N ASN A 77 -2.38 -24.61 -19.43
CA ASN A 77 -1.76 -23.33 -19.17
C ASN A 77 -1.77 -22.52 -20.47
N ASP A 78 -2.96 -22.11 -20.91
CA ASP A 78 -3.12 -20.87 -21.62
C ASP A 78 -2.84 -19.81 -20.57
N VAL A 79 -1.59 -19.35 -20.57
CA VAL A 79 -1.18 -18.15 -19.83
C VAL A 79 -1.94 -17.01 -20.46
N GLU A 80 -3.22 -16.87 -20.13
CA GLU A 80 -3.86 -15.56 -20.18
C GLU A 80 -3.05 -14.71 -19.20
N GLU A 81 -2.20 -13.85 -19.75
CA GLU A 81 -1.56 -12.77 -19.01
C GLU A 81 -2.68 -11.97 -18.33
N LYS A 82 -3.01 -12.36 -17.10
CA LYS A 82 -4.02 -11.67 -16.31
C LYS A 82 -3.47 -10.27 -16.09
N VAL A 83 -4.03 -9.30 -16.80
CA VAL A 83 -3.58 -7.91 -16.78
C VAL A 83 -3.82 -7.38 -15.37
N ILE A 84 -2.77 -7.34 -14.57
CA ILE A 84 -2.78 -6.79 -13.21
C ILE A 84 -2.77 -5.26 -13.34
N THR A 85 -3.76 -4.59 -12.75
CA THR A 85 -3.81 -3.12 -12.76
C THR A 85 -3.78 -2.53 -11.35
N ASN A 86 -3.44 -1.24 -11.27
CA ASN A 86 -3.47 -0.46 -10.02
C ASN A 86 -4.91 -0.25 -9.51
N ASP A 87 -5.91 -0.38 -10.38
CA ASP A 87 -7.33 -0.20 -10.07
C ASP A 87 -8.01 -1.50 -9.58
N ASP A 88 -7.29 -2.62 -9.58
CA ASP A 88 -7.81 -3.91 -9.11
C ASP A 88 -8.17 -3.86 -7.62
N VAL A 89 -9.35 -4.39 -7.28
CA VAL A 89 -9.84 -4.43 -5.90
C VAL A 89 -9.25 -5.64 -5.17
N LEU A 90 -8.34 -5.40 -4.23
CA LEU A 90 -7.61 -6.45 -3.51
C LEU A 90 -8.32 -6.88 -2.23
N GLY A 91 -8.19 -8.16 -1.86
CA GLY A 91 -8.72 -8.73 -0.61
C GLY A 91 -10.22 -9.05 -0.64
N ASP A 92 -10.72 -9.55 0.48
CA ASP A 92 -12.13 -9.88 0.68
C ASP A 92 -12.90 -8.67 1.23
N ASP A 93 -14.18 -8.56 0.86
CA ASP A 93 -15.06 -7.52 1.40
C ASP A 93 -15.25 -7.66 2.91
N VAL A 94 -15.17 -6.53 3.62
CA VAL A 94 -15.49 -6.46 5.04
C VAL A 94 -16.91 -5.89 5.21
N PRO A 95 -17.80 -6.57 5.96
CA PRO A 95 -19.15 -6.06 6.25
C PRO A 95 -19.13 -4.65 6.88
N PHE A 96 -20.12 -3.82 6.55
CA PHE A 96 -20.16 -2.41 6.93
C PHE A 96 -20.06 -2.15 8.44
N ASP A 97 -20.73 -2.97 9.25
CA ASP A 97 -20.69 -2.92 10.72
C ASP A 97 -19.27 -3.20 11.26
N GLN A 98 -18.58 -4.16 10.68
CA GLN A 98 -17.18 -4.44 11.01
C GLN A 98 -16.27 -3.31 10.56
N GLN A 99 -16.48 -2.74 9.37
CA GLN A 99 -15.71 -1.57 8.93
C GLN A 99 -15.85 -0.41 9.91
N GLU A 100 -17.05 -0.14 10.43
CA GLU A 100 -17.25 0.95 11.38
C GLU A 100 -16.48 0.73 12.69
N ALA A 101 -16.44 -0.51 13.19
CA ALA A 101 -15.60 -0.86 14.34
C ALA A 101 -14.11 -0.63 14.04
N LEU A 102 -13.63 -1.03 12.86
CA LEU A 102 -12.24 -0.83 12.43
C LEU A 102 -11.89 0.66 12.27
N ARG A 103 -12.83 1.50 11.80
CA ARG A 103 -12.64 2.96 11.73
C ARG A 103 -12.41 3.55 13.11
N ILE A 104 -13.19 3.13 14.11
CA ILE A 104 -13.02 3.55 15.51
C ILE A 104 -11.63 3.14 16.03
N VAL A 105 -11.16 1.94 15.69
CA VAL A 105 -9.81 1.47 16.04
C VAL A 105 -8.75 2.38 15.41
N CYS A 106 -8.82 2.64 14.09
CA CYS A 106 -7.87 3.55 13.42
C CYS A 106 -7.84 4.94 14.06
N TYR A 107 -9.00 5.51 14.39
CA TYR A 107 -9.08 6.83 15.03
C TYR A 107 -8.43 6.82 16.41
N ARG A 108 -8.67 5.78 17.21
CA ARG A 108 -8.03 5.61 18.52
C ARG A 108 -6.51 5.51 18.39
N LEU A 109 -6.01 4.68 17.46
CA LEU A 109 -4.57 4.49 17.23
C LEU A 109 -3.88 5.79 16.78
N LEU A 110 -4.60 6.65 16.06
CA LEU A 110 -4.14 7.97 15.62
C LEU A 110 -4.40 9.09 16.64
N GLU A 111 -4.90 8.76 17.84
CA GLU A 111 -5.30 9.73 18.87
C GLU A 111 -6.29 10.80 18.37
N LEU A 112 -7.15 10.42 17.42
CA LEU A 112 -8.19 11.30 16.88
C LEU A 112 -9.46 11.23 17.72
N PRO A 113 -10.21 12.36 17.84
CA PRO A 113 -11.54 12.31 18.42
C PRO A 113 -12.46 11.44 17.55
N PRO A 114 -13.49 10.79 18.15
CA PRO A 114 -14.49 10.04 17.39
C PRO A 114 -15.09 10.87 16.26
N ALA A 115 -15.33 10.24 15.11
CA ALA A 115 -15.96 10.89 13.98
C ALA A 115 -17.35 11.43 14.38
N ARG A 116 -17.64 12.68 14.00
CA ARG A 116 -18.99 13.24 14.08
C ARG A 116 -19.64 13.06 12.70
N GLY A 117 -20.48 12.04 12.54
CA GLY A 117 -21.07 11.67 11.25
C GLY A 117 -20.17 10.74 10.45
N HIS A 118 -20.07 10.93 9.14
CA HIS A 118 -19.25 10.10 8.27
C HIS A 118 -17.76 10.21 8.62
N ALA A 119 -17.17 9.09 9.02
CA ALA A 119 -15.75 9.00 9.30
C ALA A 119 -14.93 9.25 8.03
N GLN A 120 -14.04 10.23 8.09
CA GLN A 120 -13.15 10.58 6.99
C GLN A 120 -11.85 9.79 7.09
N PHE A 121 -11.26 9.46 5.94
CA PHE A 121 -9.94 8.85 5.89
C PHE A 121 -8.91 9.72 6.63
N PRO A 122 -8.15 9.15 7.59
CA PRO A 122 -7.28 9.95 8.46
C PRO A 122 -5.84 10.08 7.97
N GLY A 123 -5.46 9.39 6.89
CA GLY A 123 -4.08 9.38 6.40
C GLY A 123 -3.55 10.76 6.01
N SER A 124 -2.24 10.97 6.19
CA SER A 124 -1.56 12.22 5.87
C SER A 124 -1.59 12.53 4.36
N HIS A 125 -1.79 13.79 3.96
CA HIS A 125 -1.85 14.21 2.56
C HIS A 125 -0.77 15.25 2.26
N PRO A 126 0.15 14.97 1.30
CA PRO A 126 1.15 15.93 0.87
C PRO A 126 0.54 17.13 0.16
N VAL A 127 1.13 18.30 0.38
CA VAL A 127 0.88 19.53 -0.39
C VAL A 127 1.88 19.64 -1.55
N SER A 128 1.46 20.24 -2.65
CA SER A 128 2.35 20.44 -3.80
C SER A 128 3.46 21.43 -3.44
N LEU A 129 4.69 21.12 -3.84
CA LEU A 129 5.82 22.03 -3.73
C LEU A 129 5.57 23.23 -4.66
N ASP A 130 5.63 24.43 -4.09
CA ASP A 130 5.50 25.69 -4.78
C ASP A 130 6.59 26.65 -4.33
N SER A 131 6.67 27.82 -4.98
CA SER A 131 7.73 28.79 -4.70
C SER A 131 7.68 29.33 -3.27
N ASP A 132 6.50 29.36 -2.66
CA ASP A 132 6.28 29.86 -1.30
C ASP A 132 6.78 28.85 -0.26
N ASN A 133 6.41 27.57 -0.42
CA ASN A 133 6.74 26.53 0.54
C ASN A 133 8.10 25.85 0.31
N LEU A 134 8.77 26.11 -0.82
CA LEU A 134 10.15 25.66 -1.08
C LEU A 134 11.12 26.10 0.03
N GLN A 135 10.88 27.25 0.65
CA GLN A 135 11.65 27.75 1.78
C GLN A 135 11.64 26.81 3.00
N LEU A 136 10.64 25.92 3.13
CA LEU A 136 10.64 24.91 4.19
C LEU A 136 11.86 23.99 4.12
N LEU A 137 12.34 23.67 2.91
CA LEU A 137 13.54 22.85 2.73
C LEU A 137 14.80 23.55 3.30
N ARG A 138 14.84 24.89 3.32
CA ARG A 138 15.90 25.70 3.94
C ARG A 138 15.79 25.77 5.46
N GLN A 139 14.59 25.61 6.02
CA GLN A 139 14.29 25.82 7.44
C GLN A 139 14.31 24.53 8.27
N ARG A 140 14.12 23.38 7.64
CA ARG A 140 13.97 22.08 8.31
C ARG A 140 14.75 21.01 7.56
N TYR A 141 15.06 19.91 8.24
CA TYR A 141 15.70 18.75 7.61
C TYR A 141 14.67 17.87 6.91
N TYR A 142 14.91 17.60 5.63
CA TYR A 142 14.07 16.73 4.83
C TYR A 142 14.82 15.48 4.39
N TYR A 143 14.09 14.36 4.43
CA TYR A 143 14.36 13.25 3.54
C TYR A 143 13.68 13.47 2.20
N ALA A 144 14.23 12.86 1.15
CA ALA A 144 13.63 12.74 -0.16
C ALA A 144 13.40 11.25 -0.49
N THR A 145 12.29 10.95 -1.14
CA THR A 145 12.01 9.65 -1.78
C THR A 145 11.31 9.86 -3.12
N TRP A 146 11.22 8.83 -3.95
CA TRP A 146 10.48 8.90 -5.20
C TRP A 146 8.97 8.89 -4.90
N LYS A 147 8.22 9.67 -5.68
CA LYS A 147 6.77 9.57 -5.71
C LYS A 147 6.42 8.43 -6.67
N ALA A 148 5.98 7.29 -6.13
CA ALA A 148 5.63 6.15 -6.97
C ALA A 148 4.26 6.40 -7.61
N ASP A 149 4.02 5.77 -8.76
CA ASP A 149 2.69 5.70 -9.34
C ASP A 149 2.01 4.40 -8.91
N GLY A 150 1.29 4.49 -7.79
CA GLY A 150 0.61 3.35 -7.20
C GLY A 150 -0.66 3.75 -6.44
N THR A 151 -1.37 2.73 -5.98
CA THR A 151 -2.60 2.91 -5.21
C THR A 151 -2.25 2.97 -3.73
N ARG A 152 -2.54 4.12 -3.09
CA ARG A 152 -2.32 4.30 -1.66
C ARG A 152 -3.25 3.39 -0.85
N TYR A 153 -2.66 2.64 0.07
CA TYR A 153 -3.38 1.94 1.11
C TYR A 153 -2.70 2.20 2.45
N MET A 154 -3.50 2.47 3.49
CA MET A 154 -3.05 2.17 4.85
C MET A 154 -3.28 0.68 5.10
N MET A 155 -2.50 0.08 6.00
CA MET A 155 -2.70 -1.31 6.40
C MET A 155 -2.81 -1.39 7.92
N LEU A 156 -3.94 -1.91 8.38
CA LEU A 156 -4.17 -2.29 9.78
C LEU A 156 -3.86 -3.77 9.93
N ILE A 157 -2.84 -4.07 10.71
CA ILE A 157 -2.39 -5.42 11.01
C ILE A 157 -3.00 -5.80 12.36
N MET A 158 -3.82 -6.85 12.34
CA MET A 158 -4.43 -7.43 13.54
C MET A 158 -4.01 -8.89 13.69
N ARG A 159 -4.22 -9.43 14.89
CA ARG A 159 -3.87 -10.83 15.17
C ARG A 159 -4.62 -11.81 14.28
N ASP A 160 -5.86 -11.49 13.95
CA ASP A 160 -6.80 -12.33 13.22
C ASP A 160 -6.85 -12.03 11.72
N GLY A 161 -6.10 -11.04 11.22
CA GLY A 161 -6.05 -10.71 9.80
C GLY A 161 -5.45 -9.33 9.53
N CYS A 162 -5.11 -9.08 8.27
CA CYS A 162 -4.64 -7.76 7.82
C CYS A 162 -5.73 -7.07 7.00
N PHE A 163 -5.83 -5.76 7.11
CA PHE A 163 -6.85 -4.97 6.42
C PHE A 163 -6.18 -3.86 5.62
N LEU A 164 -6.37 -3.88 4.30
CA LEU A 164 -6.06 -2.74 3.44
C LEU A 164 -7.16 -1.70 3.58
N ILE A 165 -6.75 -0.44 3.66
CA ILE A 165 -7.62 0.71 3.89
C ILE A 165 -7.38 1.71 2.77
N ASP A 166 -8.38 1.92 1.92
CA ASP A 166 -8.29 2.84 0.79
C ASP A 166 -8.55 4.31 1.19
N ARG A 167 -8.50 5.21 0.21
CA ARG A 167 -8.76 6.64 0.41
C ARG A 167 -10.22 6.97 0.75
N ASN A 168 -11.15 6.07 0.46
CA ASN A 168 -12.57 6.19 0.81
C ASN A 168 -12.85 5.68 2.23
N PHE A 169 -11.81 5.23 2.93
CA PHE A 169 -11.87 4.62 4.25
C PHE A 169 -12.72 3.34 4.27
N CYS A 170 -12.63 2.58 3.18
CA CYS A 170 -13.15 1.23 3.02
C CYS A 170 -12.07 0.21 3.37
N PHE A 171 -12.50 -0.91 3.96
CA PHE A 171 -11.61 -1.97 4.43
C PHE A 171 -11.77 -3.22 3.58
N ARG A 172 -10.64 -3.80 3.18
CA ARG A 172 -10.59 -5.11 2.52
C ARG A 172 -9.63 -6.01 3.29
N ARG A 173 -10.07 -7.21 3.62
CA ARG A 173 -9.27 -8.18 4.37
C ARG A 173 -8.30 -8.88 3.44
N VAL A 174 -7.04 -8.99 3.84
CA VAL A 174 -6.00 -9.73 3.11
C VAL A 174 -5.34 -10.75 4.03
N GLN A 175 -5.04 -11.91 3.46
CA GLN A 175 -4.42 -13.03 4.18
C GLN A 175 -2.90 -12.86 4.16
N MET A 176 -2.37 -12.13 5.15
CA MET A 176 -0.95 -11.85 5.30
C MET A 176 -0.52 -11.93 6.75
N ARG A 177 0.71 -12.38 6.98
CA ARG A 177 1.24 -12.65 8.32
C ARG A 177 2.36 -11.71 8.71
N PHE A 178 2.21 -10.98 9.81
CA PHE A 178 3.23 -10.05 10.32
C PHE A 178 3.69 -10.48 11.71
N PRO A 179 4.74 -11.31 11.85
CA PRO A 179 5.26 -11.75 13.13
C PRO A 179 6.01 -10.64 13.86
N HIS A 180 5.99 -10.66 15.19
CA HIS A 180 6.89 -9.85 16.00
C HIS A 180 8.35 -10.27 15.81
N ARG A 181 9.27 -9.39 16.20
CA ARG A 181 10.71 -9.69 16.26
C ARG A 181 11.01 -10.94 17.11
N ASN A 182 10.32 -11.07 18.25
CA ASN A 182 10.30 -12.29 19.03
C ASN A 182 9.17 -13.19 18.52
N LEU A 183 9.52 -14.23 17.76
CA LEU A 183 8.53 -15.10 17.10
C LEU A 183 7.60 -15.84 18.07
N ASN A 184 7.94 -15.90 19.37
CA ASN A 184 7.11 -16.50 20.41
C ASN A 184 5.90 -15.65 20.80
N GLU A 185 5.91 -14.35 20.47
CA GLU A 185 4.81 -13.42 20.79
C GLU A 185 3.65 -13.52 19.77
N GLY A 186 3.87 -14.23 18.66
CA GLY A 186 2.89 -14.39 17.59
C GLY A 186 2.87 -13.21 16.62
N PRO A 187 1.79 -13.03 15.85
CA PRO A 187 1.65 -11.89 14.95
C PRO A 187 1.29 -10.60 15.68
N HIS A 188 1.66 -9.46 15.09
CA HIS A 188 1.30 -8.12 15.53
C HIS A 188 -0.22 -7.95 15.67
N ASP A 189 -0.63 -7.06 16.57
CA ASP A 189 -2.04 -6.74 16.78
C ASP A 189 -2.27 -5.23 16.95
N MET A 190 -3.25 -4.66 16.27
CA MET A 190 -3.50 -3.20 16.28
C MET A 190 -2.27 -2.37 15.88
N THR A 191 -1.54 -2.82 14.86
CA THR A 191 -0.43 -2.10 14.24
C THR A 191 -0.91 -1.41 12.96
N LEU A 192 -0.61 -0.12 12.78
CA LEU A 192 -1.14 0.69 11.68
C LEU A 192 0.02 1.33 10.90
N ILE A 193 0.11 1.01 9.62
CA ILE A 193 1.15 1.52 8.72
C ILE A 193 0.55 2.18 7.48
N ASP A 194 1.27 3.12 6.89
CA ASP A 194 0.89 3.82 5.65
C ASP A 194 1.81 3.38 4.51
N GLY A 195 1.25 3.25 3.31
CA GLY A 195 1.97 2.71 2.18
C GLY A 195 1.31 2.94 0.83
N GLU A 196 1.96 2.37 -0.18
CA GLU A 196 1.58 2.49 -1.58
C GLU A 196 1.74 1.12 -2.24
N MET A 197 0.68 0.62 -2.84
CA MET A 197 0.72 -0.59 -3.66
C MET A 197 1.19 -0.22 -5.05
N ILE A 198 2.29 -0.81 -5.50
CA ILE A 198 2.83 -0.67 -6.84
C ILE A 198 2.83 -2.01 -7.56
N ILE A 199 2.98 -1.96 -8.88
CA ILE A 199 3.15 -3.13 -9.73
C ILE A 199 4.54 -3.03 -10.35
N ASP A 200 5.42 -3.95 -9.94
CA ASP A 200 6.73 -4.13 -10.53
C ASP A 200 6.61 -4.96 -11.81
N THR A 201 7.27 -4.52 -12.88
CA THR A 201 7.55 -5.33 -14.07
C THR A 201 8.89 -6.03 -13.87
N VAL A 202 8.86 -7.26 -13.38
CA VAL A 202 10.07 -8.02 -13.06
C VAL A 202 10.50 -8.83 -14.30
N PRO A 203 11.77 -8.70 -14.74
CA PRO A 203 12.29 -9.53 -15.83
C PRO A 203 12.02 -11.01 -15.58
N ASP A 204 11.54 -11.73 -16.58
CA ASP A 204 11.21 -13.17 -16.58
C ASP A 204 10.11 -13.63 -15.61
N SER A 205 9.68 -12.78 -14.68
CA SER A 205 8.68 -13.10 -13.64
C SER A 205 7.34 -12.41 -13.84
N GLY A 206 7.24 -11.52 -14.84
CA GLY A 206 6.04 -10.75 -15.14
C GLY A 206 5.72 -9.67 -14.12
N LEU A 207 4.44 -9.28 -14.08
CA LEU A 207 3.93 -8.24 -13.19
C LEU A 207 3.76 -8.77 -11.76
N LYS A 208 4.30 -8.05 -10.77
CA LYS A 208 4.20 -8.43 -9.35
C LYS A 208 3.79 -7.25 -8.48
N ARG A 209 2.81 -7.47 -7.61
CA ARG A 209 2.39 -6.47 -6.62
C ARG A 209 3.38 -6.36 -5.47
N ARG A 210 3.68 -5.12 -5.09
CA ARG A 210 4.49 -4.80 -3.92
C ARG A 210 3.89 -3.64 -3.13
N TYR A 211 3.71 -3.84 -1.84
CA TYR A 211 3.35 -2.80 -0.90
C TYR A 211 4.61 -2.12 -0.36
N LEU A 212 4.77 -0.84 -0.67
CA LEU A 212 5.83 0.03 -0.19
C LEU A 212 5.37 0.77 1.07
N ALA A 213 5.69 0.23 2.24
CA ALA A 213 5.40 0.86 3.54
C ALA A 213 6.33 2.06 3.75
N TYR A 214 5.77 3.27 3.93
CA TYR A 214 6.57 4.50 4.07
C TYR A 214 6.38 5.23 5.40
N ASP A 215 5.34 4.94 6.19
CA ASP A 215 5.19 5.47 7.56
C ASP A 215 4.54 4.43 8.49
N LEU A 216 4.77 4.57 9.80
CA LEU A 216 4.22 3.73 10.86
C LEU A 216 3.58 4.60 11.93
N MET A 217 2.28 4.46 12.12
CA MET A 217 1.51 5.33 13.00
C MET A 217 1.18 4.70 14.34
N ALA A 218 1.09 3.37 14.40
CA ALA A 218 0.92 2.63 15.65
C ALA A 218 1.62 1.28 15.58
N LEU A 219 2.14 0.83 16.72
CA LEU A 219 2.76 -0.48 16.89
C LEU A 219 2.17 -1.12 18.14
N ASP A 220 1.54 -2.27 17.97
CA ASP A 220 0.95 -3.09 19.04
C ASP A 220 0.07 -2.30 20.01
N SER A 221 -0.96 -1.65 19.46
CA SER A 221 -1.90 -0.73 20.12
C SER A 221 -1.32 0.60 20.62
N VAL A 222 -0.01 0.80 20.57
CA VAL A 222 0.64 2.03 21.03
C VAL A 222 0.82 3.00 19.88
N SER A 223 0.22 4.19 20.00
CA SER A 223 0.40 5.27 19.03
C SER A 223 1.86 5.71 18.96
N LYS A 224 2.35 5.91 17.74
CA LYS A 224 3.69 6.39 17.41
C LYS A 224 3.66 7.75 16.71
N THR A 225 2.48 8.35 16.53
CA THR A 225 2.28 9.60 15.78
C THR A 225 3.12 10.76 16.31
N LYS A 226 3.42 10.81 17.62
CA LYS A 226 4.26 11.86 18.23
C LYS A 226 5.77 11.66 18.04
N LEU A 227 6.22 10.47 17.63
CA LEU A 227 7.64 10.22 17.38
C LEU A 227 8.09 10.94 16.10
N PRO A 228 9.37 11.34 16.00
CA PRO A 228 9.97 11.80 14.76
C PRO A 228 9.79 10.81 13.61
N PHE A 229 9.58 11.31 12.39
CA PHE A 229 9.46 10.45 11.19
C PHE A 229 10.64 9.50 11.04
N SER A 230 11.87 9.95 11.30
CA SER A 230 13.06 9.08 11.23
C SER A 230 12.96 7.83 12.11
N GLU A 231 12.32 7.94 13.27
CA GLU A 231 12.10 6.81 14.17
C GLU A 231 10.97 5.90 13.67
N ARG A 232 9.84 6.48 13.25
CA ARG A 232 8.71 5.72 12.69
C ARG A 232 9.13 4.93 11.46
N TRP A 233 9.90 5.56 10.57
CA TRP A 233 10.48 4.94 9.38
C TRP A 233 11.44 3.79 9.71
N ARG A 234 12.30 3.96 10.73
CA ARG A 234 13.17 2.88 11.22
C ARG A 234 12.36 1.70 11.78
N LEU A 235 11.29 1.97 12.53
CA LEU A 235 10.44 0.92 13.11
C LEU A 235 9.80 0.03 12.05
N ILE A 236 9.46 0.55 10.86
CA ILE A 236 8.97 -0.29 9.74
C ILE A 236 9.98 -1.39 9.41
N GLU A 237 11.26 -1.05 9.32
CA GLU A 237 12.29 -2.05 9.03
C GLU A 237 12.46 -3.05 10.18
N ASP A 238 12.64 -2.52 11.38
CA ASP A 238 13.09 -3.29 12.53
C ASP A 238 11.98 -4.20 13.10
N GLU A 239 10.74 -3.73 13.07
CA GLU A 239 9.60 -4.42 13.70
C GLU A 239 8.67 -5.09 12.67
N ILE A 240 8.57 -4.61 11.42
CA ILE A 240 7.61 -5.16 10.45
C ILE A 240 8.31 -5.99 9.37
N ILE A 241 9.26 -5.40 8.65
CA ILE A 241 9.83 -6.03 7.45
C ILE A 241 10.88 -7.10 7.79
N ARG A 242 11.83 -6.79 8.68
CA ARG A 242 12.90 -7.73 9.04
C ARG A 242 12.36 -8.99 9.75
N PRO A 243 11.39 -8.90 10.69
CA PRO A 243 10.82 -10.11 11.28
C PRO A 243 10.11 -11.02 10.27
N ARG A 244 9.39 -10.46 9.30
CA ARG A 244 8.82 -11.24 8.17
C ARG A 244 9.87 -11.98 7.37
N HIS A 245 10.96 -11.29 7.00
CA HIS A 245 12.05 -11.92 6.24
C HIS A 245 12.73 -13.05 7.02
N ASN A 246 12.94 -12.84 8.32
CA ASN A 246 13.53 -13.85 9.20
C ASN A 246 12.62 -15.08 9.33
N GLU A 247 11.32 -14.90 9.57
CA GLU A 247 10.36 -16.02 9.66
C GLU A 247 10.27 -16.78 8.33
N ARG A 248 10.22 -16.06 7.20
CA ARG A 248 10.23 -16.68 5.86
C ARG A 248 11.44 -17.59 5.66
N LYS A 249 12.65 -17.12 5.98
CA LYS A 249 13.88 -17.93 5.90
C LYS A 249 13.83 -19.17 6.79
N MET A 250 13.20 -19.07 7.97
CA MET A 250 13.04 -20.22 8.85
C MET A 250 12.09 -21.27 8.28
N PHE A 251 11.04 -20.84 7.56
CA PHE A 251 10.16 -21.76 6.82
C PHE A 251 10.88 -22.43 5.66
N GLU A 252 11.63 -21.66 4.86
CA GLU A 252 12.37 -22.17 3.69
C GLU A 252 13.49 -23.15 4.08
N SER A 253 14.16 -22.91 5.22
CA SER A 253 15.20 -23.82 5.75
C SER A 253 14.65 -25.03 6.52
N GLY A 254 13.33 -25.12 6.72
CA GLY A 254 12.70 -26.16 7.54
C GLY A 254 12.96 -26.04 9.05
N ALA A 255 13.69 -25.01 9.50
CA ALA A 255 13.97 -24.75 10.92
C ALA A 255 12.70 -24.42 11.71
N LYS A 256 11.67 -23.91 11.04
CA LYS A 256 10.32 -23.73 11.56
C LYS A 256 9.37 -24.30 10.51
N SER A 257 8.63 -25.35 10.83
CA SER A 257 7.62 -25.90 9.92
C SER A 257 6.28 -25.23 10.20
N ASN A 258 5.69 -24.59 9.19
CA ASN A 258 4.26 -24.32 9.15
C ASN A 258 3.72 -24.94 7.85
N PRO A 259 3.11 -26.13 7.88
CA PRO A 259 2.61 -26.78 6.67
C PRO A 259 1.45 -26.01 6.03
N MET A 260 0.83 -25.07 6.76
CA MET A 260 -0.43 -24.43 6.39
C MET A 260 -0.29 -22.99 5.86
N TYR A 261 0.90 -22.37 6.00
CA TYR A 261 1.12 -21.00 5.54
C TYR A 261 2.35 -20.89 4.63
N LYS A 262 2.15 -20.34 3.43
CA LYS A 262 3.21 -20.12 2.44
C LYS A 262 3.25 -18.65 2.06
N TYR A 263 4.40 -18.00 2.30
CA TYR A 263 4.62 -16.60 1.94
C TYR A 263 4.42 -16.34 0.42
N ASP A 264 4.70 -17.32 -0.43
CA ASP A 264 4.53 -17.18 -1.89
C ASP A 264 3.06 -17.19 -2.34
N MET A 265 2.12 -17.51 -1.44
CA MET A 265 0.68 -17.42 -1.70
C MET A 265 0.08 -16.07 -1.31
N GLU A 266 0.86 -15.16 -0.72
CA GLU A 266 0.37 -13.82 -0.40
C GLU A 266 0.08 -13.02 -1.67
N LEU A 267 -0.98 -12.20 -1.63
CA LEU A 267 -1.42 -11.38 -2.78
C LEU A 267 -0.37 -10.37 -3.27
N PHE A 268 0.56 -10.00 -2.41
CA PHE A 268 1.63 -9.05 -2.68
C PHE A 268 2.78 -9.21 -1.69
N SER A 269 3.96 -8.77 -2.10
CA SER A 269 5.11 -8.66 -1.20
C SER A 269 5.10 -7.32 -0.45
N ALA A 270 5.65 -7.26 0.76
CA ALA A 270 5.79 -6.02 1.54
C ALA A 270 7.27 -5.61 1.67
N ARG A 271 7.56 -4.32 1.49
CA ARG A 271 8.91 -3.75 1.65
C ARG A 271 8.81 -2.35 2.27
N ARG A 272 9.82 -1.95 3.05
CA ARG A 272 9.96 -0.54 3.48
C ARG A 272 10.40 0.32 2.29
N LYS A 273 9.72 1.44 2.08
CA LYS A 273 10.12 2.46 1.10
C LYS A 273 11.38 3.16 1.60
N ASP A 274 12.37 3.28 0.73
CA ASP A 274 13.63 3.93 1.05
C ASP A 274 13.51 5.45 0.95
N PHE A 275 14.16 6.13 1.89
CA PHE A 275 14.26 7.58 1.99
C PHE A 275 15.74 7.93 2.10
N TRP A 276 16.14 9.00 1.42
CA TRP A 276 17.52 9.46 1.39
C TRP A 276 17.62 10.90 1.88
N LEU A 277 18.79 11.26 2.37
CA LEU A 277 19.09 12.64 2.72
C LEU A 277 18.96 13.54 1.49
N LEU A 278 18.58 14.80 1.71
CA LEU A 278 18.31 15.77 0.64
C LEU A 278 19.45 15.89 -0.39
N HIS A 279 20.71 15.79 0.03
CA HIS A 279 21.87 15.85 -0.88
C HIS A 279 21.94 14.69 -1.89
N THR A 280 21.18 13.61 -1.67
CA THR A 280 21.10 12.45 -2.57
C THR A 280 19.99 12.63 -3.62
N ALA A 281 19.15 13.66 -3.52
CA ALA A 281 18.00 13.87 -4.41
C ALA A 281 18.37 13.84 -5.90
N LYS A 282 19.53 14.41 -6.28
CA LYS A 282 20.05 14.34 -7.65
C LYS A 282 20.24 12.90 -8.14
N ARG A 283 20.80 12.03 -7.30
CA ARG A 283 20.99 10.61 -7.63
C ARG A 283 19.65 9.87 -7.64
N VAL A 284 18.71 10.24 -6.76
CA VAL A 284 17.37 9.67 -6.78
C VAL A 284 16.68 9.95 -8.13
N LEU A 285 16.74 11.20 -8.61
CA LEU A 285 16.13 11.60 -9.88
C LEU A 285 16.85 11.04 -11.12
N LYS A 286 18.18 11.12 -11.17
CA LYS A 286 18.96 10.80 -12.38
C LYS A 286 19.40 9.33 -12.48
N GLU A 287 19.50 8.61 -11.37
CA GLU A 287 19.99 7.22 -11.34
C GLU A 287 18.90 6.24 -10.86
N PHE A 288 18.31 6.50 -9.69
CA PHE A 288 17.42 5.54 -9.04
C PHE A 288 16.06 5.43 -9.74
N ILE A 289 15.36 6.54 -9.98
CA ILE A 289 14.04 6.52 -10.62
C ILE A 289 14.08 5.84 -12.00
N PRO A 290 15.04 6.16 -12.89
CA PRO A 290 15.17 5.46 -14.18
C PRO A 290 15.49 3.96 -14.08
N SER A 291 15.99 3.49 -12.92
CA SER A 291 16.30 2.07 -12.68
C SER A 291 15.15 1.27 -12.05
N LEU A 292 14.04 1.94 -11.71
CA LEU A 292 12.88 1.29 -11.11
C LEU A 292 12.18 0.35 -12.10
N CYS A 293 11.58 -0.72 -11.59
CA CYS A 293 10.71 -1.61 -12.35
C CYS A 293 9.22 -1.19 -12.28
N HIS A 294 8.94 0.00 -11.78
CA HIS A 294 7.60 0.60 -11.67
C HIS A 294 7.70 2.11 -11.92
N ASP A 295 6.58 2.72 -12.31
CA ASP A 295 6.55 4.14 -12.66
C ASP A 295 6.65 5.07 -11.44
N ALA A 296 7.24 6.24 -11.66
CA ALA A 296 7.37 7.29 -10.67
C ALA A 296 7.23 8.67 -11.33
N ASP A 297 6.48 9.57 -10.71
CA ASP A 297 6.11 10.87 -11.29
C ASP A 297 6.73 12.07 -10.57
N GLY A 298 7.71 11.84 -9.68
CA GLY A 298 8.49 12.91 -9.04
C GLY A 298 9.07 12.52 -7.69
N LEU A 299 9.05 13.46 -6.74
CA LEU A 299 9.64 13.30 -5.40
C LEU A 299 8.64 13.61 -4.29
N ILE A 300 8.83 12.97 -3.14
CA ILE A 300 8.21 13.32 -1.88
C ILE A 300 9.31 13.79 -0.92
N PHE A 301 9.08 14.93 -0.27
CA PHE A 301 9.92 15.44 0.80
C PHE A 301 9.20 15.29 2.14
N GLN A 302 9.78 14.50 3.02
CA GLN A 302 9.26 14.23 4.36
C GLN A 302 10.23 14.80 5.40
N GLY A 303 9.73 15.66 6.28
CA GLY A 303 10.54 16.24 7.35
C GLY A 303 11.02 15.15 8.30
N TRP A 304 12.31 15.20 8.66
CA TRP A 304 12.99 14.19 9.48
C TRP A 304 12.38 14.08 10.88
N ASP A 305 12.23 15.23 11.54
CA ASP A 305 11.79 15.36 12.93
C ASP A 305 10.26 15.50 13.03
N ASP A 306 9.53 15.34 11.92
CA ASP A 306 8.10 15.64 11.86
C ASP A 306 7.28 14.55 12.56
N PRO A 307 6.36 14.91 13.48
CA PRO A 307 5.34 13.99 13.94
C PRO A 307 4.38 13.65 12.79
N TYR A 308 3.64 12.55 12.91
CA TYR A 308 2.62 12.20 11.94
C TYR A 308 1.45 13.17 12.04
N VAL A 309 1.16 13.89 10.95
CA VAL A 309 0.02 14.79 10.84
C VAL A 309 -1.06 14.13 9.99
N THR A 310 -2.24 13.96 10.57
CA THR A 310 -3.40 13.38 9.87
C THR A 310 -3.97 14.39 8.86
N ARG A 311 -4.52 13.88 7.75
CA ARG A 311 -5.05 14.71 6.66
C ARG A 311 -3.96 15.66 6.11
N THR A 312 -4.32 16.86 5.66
CA THR A 312 -3.37 17.79 5.01
C THR A 312 -2.19 18.13 5.93
N HIS A 313 -0.99 17.87 5.43
CA HIS A 313 0.25 18.19 6.14
C HIS A 313 1.10 19.16 5.31
N GLU A 314 1.16 20.42 5.76
CA GLU A 314 1.89 21.49 5.07
C GLU A 314 3.42 21.31 5.06
N GLY A 315 3.96 20.41 5.90
CA GLY A 315 5.38 20.05 5.93
C GLY A 315 5.70 18.75 5.19
N LEU A 316 4.71 18.10 4.57
CA LEU A 316 4.92 16.95 3.71
C LEU A 316 4.70 17.40 2.27
N LEU A 317 5.78 17.49 1.50
CA LEU A 317 5.76 18.13 0.18
C LEU A 317 5.83 17.07 -0.91
N LYS A 318 5.09 17.29 -2.00
CA LYS A 318 5.23 16.51 -3.25
C LYS A 318 5.65 17.42 -4.37
N TRP A 319 6.67 17.01 -5.11
CA TRP A 319 7.04 17.61 -6.37
C TRP A 319 6.77 16.60 -7.48
N LYS A 320 6.27 17.09 -8.62
CA LYS A 320 6.04 16.30 -9.83
C LYS A 320 6.77 16.93 -10.99
N TYR A 321 7.17 16.11 -11.96
CA TYR A 321 7.63 16.63 -13.24
C TYR A 321 6.55 17.55 -13.85
N PRO A 322 6.93 18.70 -14.43
CA PRO A 322 5.97 19.66 -14.99
C PRO A 322 4.93 19.02 -15.91
N GLU A 323 5.36 18.12 -16.78
CA GLU A 323 4.55 17.36 -17.75
C GLU A 323 3.61 16.33 -17.11
N MET A 324 3.87 15.91 -15.87
CA MET A 324 3.06 14.97 -15.09
C MET A 324 2.02 15.67 -14.20
N ASN A 325 1.94 17.01 -14.26
CA ASN A 325 0.85 17.76 -13.64
C ASN A 325 -0.39 17.67 -14.51
N SER A 326 -1.39 16.94 -14.00
CA SER A 326 -2.62 16.64 -14.73
C SER A 326 -3.86 17.10 -13.97
N VAL A 327 -4.94 17.31 -14.73
CA VAL A 327 -6.29 17.56 -14.21
C VAL A 327 -7.24 16.57 -14.85
N ASP A 328 -8.15 16.02 -14.05
CA ASP A 328 -9.24 15.19 -14.57
C ASP A 328 -10.43 16.07 -14.96
N PHE A 329 -10.79 16.06 -16.23
CA PHE A 329 -11.93 16.77 -16.78
C PHE A 329 -13.02 15.81 -17.23
N LEU A 330 -14.27 16.27 -17.24
CA LEU A 330 -15.35 15.61 -17.97
C LEU A 330 -15.34 16.18 -19.38
N PHE A 331 -15.16 15.31 -20.38
CA PHE A 331 -15.12 15.68 -21.78
C PHE A 331 -16.44 15.33 -22.48
N GLU A 332 -17.00 16.26 -23.25
CA GLU A 332 -18.16 16.01 -24.10
C GLU A 332 -18.01 16.67 -25.46
N VAL A 333 -18.70 16.10 -26.44
CA VAL A 333 -18.82 16.66 -27.78
C VAL A 333 -20.26 17.14 -27.96
N GLY A 334 -20.43 18.44 -28.22
CA GLY A 334 -21.73 19.05 -28.50
C GLY A 334 -22.20 18.82 -29.95
N ASN A 335 -23.42 19.27 -30.27
CA ASN A 335 -24.09 19.02 -31.54
C ASN A 335 -23.33 19.48 -32.81
N ASP A 336 -22.39 20.43 -32.69
CA ASP A 336 -21.58 20.96 -33.79
C ASP A 336 -20.12 20.46 -33.78
N ASN A 337 -19.87 19.26 -33.22
CA ASN A 337 -18.52 18.74 -32.94
C ASN A 337 -17.67 19.66 -32.05
N ARG A 338 -18.32 20.58 -31.32
CA ARG A 338 -17.66 21.47 -30.38
C ARG A 338 -17.23 20.67 -29.15
N GLN A 339 -15.94 20.72 -28.83
CA GLN A 339 -15.41 20.17 -27.61
C GLN A 339 -15.87 21.00 -26.41
N LEU A 340 -16.37 20.31 -25.37
CA LEU A 340 -16.82 20.89 -24.12
C LEU A 340 -16.05 20.22 -22.98
N VAL A 341 -15.38 21.03 -22.18
CA VAL A 341 -14.52 20.59 -21.08
C VAL A 341 -15.12 21.06 -19.77
N PHE A 342 -15.31 20.15 -18.81
CA PHE A 342 -15.99 20.47 -17.56
C PHE A 342 -15.20 20.07 -16.31
N LEU A 343 -15.35 20.91 -15.29
CA LEU A 343 -14.95 20.68 -13.91
C LEU A 343 -16.19 20.66 -13.01
N TYR A 344 -16.00 20.33 -11.73
CA TYR A 344 -17.00 20.57 -10.70
C TYR A 344 -16.75 21.87 -9.95
N GLU A 345 -17.83 22.57 -9.62
CA GLU A 345 -17.82 23.66 -8.64
C GLU A 345 -19.04 23.48 -7.75
N ARG A 346 -18.80 23.21 -6.46
CA ARG A 346 -19.88 22.97 -5.47
C ARG A 346 -20.84 21.84 -5.88
N GLY A 347 -20.28 20.75 -6.42
CA GLY A 347 -21.03 19.56 -6.85
C GLY A 347 -21.83 19.73 -8.15
N LYS A 348 -21.66 20.85 -8.87
CA LYS A 348 -22.28 21.09 -10.17
C LYS A 348 -21.23 21.16 -11.27
N LYS A 349 -21.61 20.66 -12.44
CA LYS A 349 -20.81 20.73 -13.67
C LYS A 349 -20.62 22.19 -14.09
N LYS A 350 -19.37 22.58 -14.34
CA LYS A 350 -18.95 23.93 -14.76
C LYS A 350 -18.15 23.84 -16.04
N LEU A 351 -18.61 24.54 -17.08
CA LEU A 351 -17.93 24.61 -18.37
C LEU A 351 -16.65 25.45 -18.26
N MET A 352 -15.58 24.98 -18.88
CA MET A 352 -14.32 25.69 -19.04
C MET A 352 -14.30 26.38 -20.40
N ASP A 353 -14.74 27.64 -20.44
CA ASP A 353 -14.76 28.41 -21.68
C ASP A 353 -13.36 28.59 -22.27
N GLY A 354 -13.26 28.43 -23.59
CA GLY A 354 -12.00 28.58 -24.34
C GLY A 354 -10.97 27.45 -24.14
N SER A 355 -11.29 26.45 -23.32
CA SER A 355 -10.43 25.26 -23.17
C SER A 355 -10.77 24.23 -24.25
N TRP A 356 -9.73 23.69 -24.87
CA TRP A 356 -9.85 22.61 -25.86
C TRP A 356 -8.79 21.54 -25.60
N MET A 357 -9.05 20.33 -26.10
CA MET A 357 -8.23 19.14 -25.88
C MET A 357 -7.68 18.56 -27.17
N VAL A 358 -6.42 18.15 -27.11
CA VAL A 358 -5.74 17.33 -28.13
C VAL A 358 -5.72 15.88 -27.67
N PHE A 359 -6.07 14.96 -28.56
CA PHE A 359 -5.90 13.53 -28.38
C PHE A 359 -4.69 13.07 -29.20
N PRO A 360 -3.52 12.84 -28.56
CA PRO A 360 -2.26 12.63 -29.27
C PRO A 360 -2.25 11.35 -30.11
N ASN A 361 -3.03 10.34 -29.72
CA ASN A 361 -3.11 9.05 -30.40
C ASN A 361 -4.13 9.03 -31.57
N GLY A 362 -4.71 10.18 -31.92
CA GLY A 362 -5.70 10.28 -33.00
C GLY A 362 -7.05 9.63 -32.67
N GLU A 363 -7.35 9.46 -31.38
CA GLU A 363 -8.65 8.96 -30.92
C GLU A 363 -9.77 9.90 -31.38
N ASP A 364 -10.90 9.33 -31.84
CA ASP A 364 -12.08 10.12 -32.20
C ASP A 364 -12.70 10.72 -30.93
N PRO A 365 -12.76 12.06 -30.79
CA PRO A 365 -13.35 12.72 -29.64
C PRO A 365 -14.78 12.24 -29.33
N SER A 366 -15.55 11.89 -30.35
CA SER A 366 -16.94 11.42 -30.20
C SER A 366 -17.03 10.13 -29.39
N SER A 367 -16.03 9.26 -29.49
CA SER A 367 -15.96 7.98 -28.74
C SER A 367 -15.64 8.16 -27.24
N ILE A 368 -15.06 9.31 -26.88
CA ILE A 368 -14.63 9.66 -25.53
C ILE A 368 -15.66 10.58 -24.84
N SER A 369 -16.60 11.14 -25.58
CA SER A 369 -17.67 11.99 -25.05
C SER A 369 -18.41 11.33 -23.88
N GLY A 370 -18.62 12.09 -22.81
CA GLY A 370 -19.25 11.64 -21.56
C GLY A 370 -18.30 10.98 -20.56
N ARG A 371 -17.01 10.88 -20.86
CA ARG A 371 -16.01 10.22 -19.99
C ARG A 371 -15.14 11.23 -19.25
N ILE A 372 -14.56 10.77 -18.13
CA ILE A 372 -13.51 11.51 -17.44
C ILE A 372 -12.18 11.24 -18.14
N VAL A 373 -11.45 12.30 -18.45
CA VAL A 373 -10.14 12.27 -19.10
C VAL A 373 -9.11 12.98 -18.25
N GLU A 374 -7.95 12.38 -18.11
CA GLU A 374 -6.80 12.99 -17.43
C GLU A 374 -5.95 13.74 -18.46
N CYS A 375 -5.74 15.03 -18.26
CA CYS A 375 -5.04 15.88 -19.21
C CYS A 375 -3.89 16.64 -18.56
N SER A 376 -2.78 16.78 -19.27
CA SER A 376 -1.68 17.68 -18.92
C SER A 376 -1.74 18.97 -19.74
N TRP A 377 -1.15 20.04 -19.24
CA TRP A 377 -1.15 21.34 -19.92
C TRP A 377 0.08 21.49 -20.83
N ASN A 378 -0.14 21.68 -22.13
CA ASN A 378 0.92 22.06 -23.05
C ASN A 378 1.01 23.59 -23.13
N LYS A 379 2.09 24.15 -22.57
CA LYS A 379 2.32 25.59 -22.52
C LYS A 379 2.62 26.22 -23.89
N GLU A 380 3.21 25.48 -24.82
CA GLU A 380 3.55 26.00 -26.15
C GLU A 380 2.30 26.13 -27.02
N GLN A 381 1.44 25.12 -26.99
CA GLN A 381 0.20 25.08 -27.78
C GLN A 381 -1.00 25.71 -27.06
N GLN A 382 -0.85 26.08 -25.78
CA GLN A 382 -1.91 26.62 -24.93
C GLN A 382 -3.17 25.73 -24.94
N CYS A 383 -2.96 24.42 -24.79
CA CYS A 383 -4.03 23.42 -24.86
C CYS A 383 -3.83 22.30 -23.83
N TRP A 384 -4.93 21.59 -23.56
CA TRP A 384 -4.89 20.37 -22.75
C TRP A 384 -4.59 19.17 -23.65
N VAL A 385 -3.63 18.35 -23.26
CA VAL A 385 -3.32 17.11 -23.98
C VAL A 385 -3.88 15.95 -23.17
N CYS A 386 -4.76 15.16 -23.79
CA CYS A 386 -5.30 13.95 -23.18
C CYS A 386 -4.17 12.94 -22.96
N MET A 387 -3.99 12.53 -21.72
CA MET A 387 -3.03 11.48 -21.34
C MET A 387 -3.72 10.11 -21.37
N ARG A 388 -4.93 10.03 -20.80
CA ARG A 388 -5.73 8.79 -20.74
C ARG A 388 -7.19 9.05 -20.36
N VAL A 389 -8.03 8.05 -20.61
CA VAL A 389 -9.39 7.96 -20.09
C VAL A 389 -9.38 7.35 -18.68
N ARG A 390 -10.14 7.94 -17.75
CA ARG A 390 -10.26 7.54 -16.33
C ARG A 390 -11.54 6.75 -16.10
N PHE A 391 -11.47 5.44 -16.26
CA PHE A 391 -12.60 4.52 -16.01
C PHE A 391 -12.91 4.36 -14.51
N ASP A 392 -11.93 4.61 -13.66
CA ASP A 392 -12.01 4.57 -12.20
C ASP A 392 -12.79 5.76 -11.60
N LYS A 393 -13.04 6.81 -12.39
CA LYS A 393 -13.65 8.06 -11.92
C LYS A 393 -15.03 8.28 -12.51
N SER A 394 -15.99 8.56 -11.64
CA SER A 394 -17.34 8.99 -12.02
C SER A 394 -17.50 10.51 -12.09
N THR A 395 -16.56 11.28 -11.55
CA THR A 395 -16.65 12.75 -11.47
C THR A 395 -15.31 13.41 -11.83
N PRO A 396 -15.32 14.58 -12.50
CA PRO A 396 -14.11 15.35 -12.76
C PRO A 396 -13.58 16.00 -11.47
N ASN A 397 -12.42 16.64 -11.57
CA ASN A 397 -11.88 17.41 -10.45
C ASN A 397 -12.74 18.64 -10.10
N ASP A 398 -12.71 19.02 -8.82
CA ASP A 398 -13.26 20.30 -8.37
C ASP A 398 -12.36 21.46 -8.81
N ILE A 399 -12.96 22.64 -9.02
CA ILE A 399 -12.26 23.85 -9.45
C ILE A 399 -11.13 24.26 -8.50
N ASN A 400 -11.22 23.91 -7.21
CA ASN A 400 -10.12 24.17 -6.27
C ASN A 400 -8.92 23.27 -6.53
N THR A 401 -9.13 22.01 -6.93
CA THR A 401 -8.05 21.12 -7.38
C THR A 401 -7.42 21.67 -8.65
N TYR A 402 -8.23 22.06 -9.63
CA TYR A 402 -7.74 22.71 -10.87
C TYR A 402 -6.87 23.94 -10.56
N ARG A 403 -7.33 24.86 -9.70
CA ARG A 403 -6.56 26.05 -9.30
C ARG A 403 -5.20 25.70 -8.68
N LYS A 404 -5.15 24.65 -7.85
CA LYS A 404 -3.89 24.18 -7.24
C LYS A 404 -2.94 23.60 -8.30
N VAL A 405 -3.46 22.80 -9.23
CA VAL A 405 -2.66 22.25 -10.33
C VAL A 405 -2.15 23.37 -11.25
N MET A 406 -3.01 24.33 -11.60
CA MET A 406 -2.61 25.50 -12.41
C MET A 406 -1.55 26.35 -11.73
N ARG A 407 -1.60 26.51 -10.39
CA ARG A 407 -0.51 27.17 -9.65
C ARG A 407 0.79 26.39 -9.83
N SER A 408 0.79 25.08 -9.63
CA SER A 408 1.96 24.22 -9.84
C SER A 408 2.55 24.32 -11.26
N ILE A 409 1.67 24.37 -12.28
CA ILE A 409 2.07 24.56 -13.68
C ILE A 409 2.65 25.96 -13.93
N THR A 410 2.11 26.98 -13.26
CA THR A 410 2.56 28.38 -13.41
C THR A 410 3.91 28.60 -12.73
N ASP A 411 4.08 28.10 -11.51
CA ASP A 411 5.33 28.14 -10.75
C ASP A 411 6.47 27.41 -11.48
N ASN A 412 6.12 26.38 -12.25
CA ASN A 412 7.00 25.64 -13.17
C ASN A 412 8.37 25.32 -12.54
N ILE A 413 8.34 24.73 -11.34
CA ILE A 413 9.55 24.24 -10.69
C ILE A 413 10.03 23.02 -11.47
N THR A 414 10.93 23.23 -12.41
CA THR A 414 11.55 22.16 -13.21
C THR A 414 12.51 21.33 -12.36
N GLU A 415 12.91 20.17 -12.89
CA GLU A 415 13.91 19.34 -12.23
C GLU A 415 15.21 20.11 -11.97
N ASP A 416 15.69 20.86 -12.98
CA ASP A 416 16.92 21.64 -12.86
C ASP A 416 16.82 22.74 -11.79
N LYS A 417 15.71 23.49 -11.75
CA LYS A 417 15.48 24.52 -10.73
C LYS A 417 15.42 23.91 -9.33
N LEU A 418 14.74 22.77 -9.18
CA LEU A 418 14.68 22.06 -7.90
C LEU A 418 16.08 21.60 -7.45
N LEU A 419 16.89 21.05 -8.35
CA LEU A 419 18.23 20.58 -8.04
C LEU A 419 19.21 21.70 -7.72
N GLU A 420 19.08 22.85 -8.40
CA GLU A 420 19.84 24.07 -8.11
C GLU A 420 19.54 24.55 -6.68
N GLU A 421 18.26 24.71 -6.35
CA GLU A 421 17.81 25.10 -5.00
C GLU A 421 18.28 24.12 -3.93
N ILE A 422 18.16 22.81 -4.17
CA ILE A 422 18.68 21.78 -3.26
C ILE A 422 20.19 21.92 -3.07
N THR A 423 20.94 22.21 -4.13
CA THR A 423 22.40 22.37 -4.07
C THR A 423 22.78 23.56 -3.17
N GLU A 424 22.05 24.67 -3.26
CA GLU A 424 22.22 25.79 -2.34
C GLU A 424 21.86 25.40 -0.90
N ILE A 425 20.72 24.73 -0.70
CA ILE A 425 20.21 24.34 0.62
C ILE A 425 21.20 23.44 1.37
N ILE A 426 21.77 22.45 0.69
CA ILE A 426 22.70 21.51 1.33
C ILE A 426 24.04 22.13 1.71
N SER A 427 24.35 23.33 1.17
CA SER A 427 25.53 24.12 1.56
C SER A 427 25.33 24.86 2.88
N LEU A 428 24.09 24.99 3.36
CA LEU A 428 23.79 25.63 4.64
C LEU A 428 24.41 24.84 5.82
N PRO A 429 24.89 25.52 6.87
CA PRO A 429 25.54 24.87 8.02
C PRO A 429 24.75 23.72 8.64
N MET A 430 23.42 23.89 8.74
CA MET A 430 22.47 22.85 9.16
C MET A 430 22.76 21.50 8.46
N TYR A 431 22.72 21.50 7.13
CA TYR A 431 22.87 20.29 6.34
C TYR A 431 24.32 19.80 6.30
N ALA A 432 25.29 20.71 6.29
CA ALA A 432 26.71 20.37 6.29
C ALA A 432 27.15 19.63 7.56
N ASP A 433 26.70 20.07 8.73
CA ASP A 433 27.05 19.43 10.01
C ASP A 433 26.41 18.05 10.14
N ARG A 434 25.18 17.90 9.64
CA ARG A 434 24.45 16.63 9.68
C ARG A 434 25.00 15.62 8.67
N LYS A 435 25.42 16.08 7.48
CA LYS A 435 26.15 15.25 6.50
C LYS A 435 27.42 14.65 7.15
N LYS A 436 28.22 15.47 7.82
CA LYS A 436 29.40 14.99 8.56
C LYS A 436 29.04 14.02 9.69
N ALA A 437 27.90 14.19 10.36
CA ALA A 437 27.45 13.27 11.40
C ALA A 437 27.02 11.91 10.82
N ASP A 438 26.32 11.92 9.68
CA ASP A 438 25.89 10.70 8.99
C ASP A 438 27.09 9.93 8.41
N GLU A 439 28.02 10.62 7.76
CA GLU A 439 29.28 10.02 7.28
C GLU A 439 30.07 9.37 8.43
N ARG A 440 30.17 10.05 9.58
CA ARG A 440 30.80 9.48 10.79
C ARG A 440 30.07 8.24 11.28
N MET A 441 28.73 8.24 11.31
CA MET A 441 27.94 7.07 11.70
C MET A 441 28.09 5.90 10.71
N ALA A 442 28.10 6.18 9.41
CA ALA A 442 28.32 5.18 8.38
C ALA A 442 29.72 4.55 8.50
N HIS A 443 30.76 5.36 8.69
CA HIS A 443 32.12 4.88 8.93
C HIS A 443 32.21 4.06 10.22
N ALA A 444 31.54 4.46 11.30
CA ALA A 444 31.51 3.70 12.55
C ALA A 444 30.81 2.33 12.38
N LYS A 445 29.69 2.27 11.64
CA LYS A 445 29.00 1.01 11.32
C LYS A 445 29.86 0.09 10.46
N MET A 446 30.52 0.62 9.42
CA MET A 446 31.44 -0.16 8.58
C MET A 446 32.63 -0.69 9.40
N ALA A 447 33.17 0.11 10.32
CA ALA A 447 34.24 -0.31 11.22
C ALA A 447 33.79 -1.42 12.19
N GLN A 448 32.58 -1.34 12.75
CA GLN A 448 32.00 -2.40 13.57
C GLN A 448 31.76 -3.69 12.78
N HIS A 449 31.30 -3.58 11.53
CA HIS A 449 31.08 -4.75 10.68
C HIS A 449 32.40 -5.45 10.31
N ARG A 450 33.44 -4.68 10.00
CA ARG A 450 34.81 -5.21 9.78
C ARG A 450 35.38 -5.88 11.02
N ARG A 451 35.14 -5.34 12.23
CA ARG A 451 35.56 -5.97 13.50
C ARG A 451 34.81 -7.27 13.80
N ARG A 452 33.51 -7.35 13.48
CA ARG A 452 32.74 -8.59 13.65
C ARG A 452 33.11 -9.69 12.65
N GLY A 453 33.54 -9.32 11.44
CA GLY A 453 34.04 -10.28 10.43
C GLY A 453 35.46 -10.80 10.66
N GLN A 454 36.20 -10.26 11.64
CA GLN A 454 37.57 -10.69 11.98
C GLN A 454 37.67 -11.54 13.26
N MET A 455 36.55 -11.84 13.94
CA MET A 455 36.58 -12.79 15.05
C MET A 455 36.61 -14.22 14.49
N PRO A 456 37.60 -15.05 14.86
CA PRO A 456 37.64 -16.45 14.42
C PRO A 456 36.43 -17.20 15.00
N PRO A 457 35.91 -18.21 14.27
CA PRO A 457 34.83 -19.04 14.80
C PRO A 457 35.31 -19.73 16.08
N GLN A 458 34.54 -19.59 17.16
CA GLN A 458 34.69 -20.39 18.38
C GLN A 458 33.94 -21.71 18.25
#